data_AF-A0A933D484-F1
#
_entry.id   AF-A0A933D484-F1
#
_cell.length_a   1.000
_cell.length_b   1.000
_cell.length_c   1.000
_cell.angle_alpha   90.00
_cell.angle_beta   90.00
_cell.angle_gamma   90.00
#
_symmetry.space_group_name_H-M   'P 1'
#
loop_
_entity.id
_entity.type
_entity.pdbx_description
1 polymer ?
#
loop_
_entity_poly.entity_id
_entity_poly.type
_entity_poly.pdbx_seq_one_letter_code
_entity_poly.pdbx_strand_id
1 'polypeptide(L)'
;MNDVDSAKLLKESYDDLRKEIAKVIVGQEKVVEQLLIALLARGHCLLVGVPGLAKTLLIRTLSQVLDLKFNRIQFTPDLMPSDITGTEIIEENTSTGAKTFKFIHGPVFANIVLADE
;
A
#
# COMPACT_ATOMS: atom_id res chain seq x y z
N MET A 1 -29.42 -2.15 -9.49
CA MET A 1 -29.02 -1.41 -8.27
C MET A 1 -29.05 0.06 -8.63
N ASN A 2 -29.84 0.89 -7.96
CA ASN A 2 -29.92 2.31 -8.26
C ASN A 2 -28.76 3.05 -7.56
N ASP A 3 -28.38 4.24 -8.02
CA ASP A 3 -27.24 5.02 -7.48
C ASP A 3 -27.39 5.29 -5.98
N VAL A 4 -28.62 5.47 -5.51
CA VAL A 4 -28.95 5.66 -4.09
C VAL A 4 -28.60 4.42 -3.26
N ASP A 5 -28.81 3.21 -3.80
CA ASP A 5 -28.52 1.96 -3.10
C ASP A 5 -27.00 1.73 -3.04
N SER A 6 -26.30 2.02 -4.14
CA SER A 6 -24.83 1.96 -4.20
C SER A 6 -24.18 2.94 -3.22
N ALA A 7 -24.71 4.16 -3.09
CA ALA A 7 -24.22 5.15 -2.15
C ALA A 7 -24.42 4.72 -0.68
N LYS A 8 -25.54 4.06 -0.36
CA LYS A 8 -25.78 3.49 0.98
C LYS A 8 -24.80 2.37 1.30
N LEU A 9 -24.61 1.43 0.37
CA LEU A 9 -23.67 0.33 0.54
C LEU A 9 -22.24 0.84 0.79
N LEU A 10 -21.81 1.86 0.04
CA LEU A 10 -20.50 2.48 0.22
C LEU A 10 -20.36 3.09 1.61
N LYS A 11 -21.38 3.80 2.09
CA LYS A 11 -21.39 4.39 3.43
C LYS A 11 -21.30 3.32 4.53
N GLU A 12 -22.10 2.27 4.44
CA GLU A 12 -22.06 1.16 5.40
C GLU A 12 -20.68 0.50 5.43
N SER A 13 -20.12 0.20 4.25
CA SER A 13 -18.78 -0.36 4.11
C SER A 13 -17.71 0.56 4.71
N TYR A 14 -17.81 1.87 4.47
CA TYR A 14 -16.91 2.87 5.04
C TYR A 14 -16.98 2.90 6.57
N ASP A 15 -18.17 2.89 7.14
CA ASP A 15 -18.37 2.91 8.59
C ASP A 15 -17.79 1.65 9.25
N ASP A 16 -17.94 0.48 8.61
CA ASP A 16 -17.39 -0.78 9.12
C ASP A 16 -15.85 -0.83 9.01
N LEU A 17 -15.28 -0.37 7.88
CA LEU A 17 -13.84 -0.22 7.72
C LEU A 17 -13.24 0.67 8.82
N ARG A 18 -13.88 1.80 9.10
CA ARG A 18 -13.42 2.73 10.14
C ARG A 18 -13.45 2.10 11.53
N LYS A 19 -14.48 1.32 11.85
CA LYS A 19 -14.57 0.59 13.13
C LYS A 19 -13.45 -0.43 13.27
N GLU A 20 -13.13 -1.19 12.22
CA GLU A 20 -12.05 -2.17 12.26
C GLU A 20 -10.68 -1.51 12.46
N ILE A 21 -10.40 -0.41 11.75
CA ILE A 21 -9.16 0.35 11.91
C ILE A 21 -9.02 0.93 13.33
N ALA A 22 -10.13 1.42 13.90
CA ALA A 22 -10.16 2.02 15.24
C ALA A 22 -9.82 1.03 16.38
N LYS A 23 -9.87 -0.29 16.13
CA LYS A 23 -9.43 -1.30 17.11
C LYS A 23 -7.93 -1.29 17.36
N VAL A 24 -7.15 -0.81 16.40
CA VAL A 24 -5.67 -0.78 16.46
C VAL A 24 -5.14 0.66 16.50
N ILE A 25 -5.78 1.55 15.73
CA ILE A 25 -5.35 2.95 15.60
C ILE A 25 -6.27 3.84 16.44
N VAL A 26 -5.71 4.47 17.48
CA VAL A 26 -6.45 5.33 18.40
C VAL A 26 -6.11 6.80 18.15
N GLY A 27 -7.12 7.68 18.09
CA GLY A 27 -6.95 9.13 18.04
C GLY A 27 -6.44 9.71 16.71
N GLN A 28 -6.54 8.95 15.62
CA GLN A 28 -6.11 9.37 14.27
C GLN A 28 -7.27 9.35 13.25
N GLU A 29 -8.49 9.57 13.71
CA GLU A 29 -9.71 9.41 12.88
C GLU A 29 -9.68 10.26 11.61
N LYS A 30 -9.22 11.52 11.73
CA LYS A 30 -9.14 12.45 10.61
C LYS A 30 -8.11 12.00 9.57
N VAL A 31 -6.99 11.42 10.00
CA VAL A 31 -5.95 10.91 9.11
C VAL A 31 -6.45 9.67 8.37
N VAL A 32 -7.13 8.77 9.07
CA VAL A 32 -7.77 7.58 8.47
C VAL A 32 -8.77 8.00 7.38
N GLU A 33 -9.63 8.97 7.68
CA GLU A 33 -10.61 9.50 6.71
C GLU A 33 -9.92 10.08 5.47
N GLN A 34 -8.88 10.91 5.63
CA GLN A 34 -8.13 11.47 4.52
C GLN A 34 -7.42 10.40 3.67
N LEU A 35 -6.87 9.36 4.30
CA LEU A 35 -6.25 8.23 3.60
C LEU A 35 -7.26 7.44 2.77
N LEU A 36 -8.46 7.18 3.32
CA LEU A 36 -9.53 6.50 2.60
C LEU A 36 -10.03 7.33 1.42
N ILE A 37 -10.20 8.65 1.60
CA ILE A 37 -10.55 9.57 0.51
C ILE A 37 -9.51 9.49 -0.61
N ALA A 38 -8.23 9.59 -0.28
CA ALA A 38 -7.15 9.52 -1.26
C ALA A 38 -7.13 8.17 -1.99
N LEU A 39 -7.29 7.06 -1.27
CA LEU A 39 -7.33 5.73 -1.86
C LEU A 39 -8.49 5.57 -2.86
N LEU A 40 -9.70 5.97 -2.47
CA LEU A 40 -10.89 5.89 -3.32
C LEU A 40 -10.78 6.82 -4.54
N ALA A 41 -10.12 7.97 -4.38
CA ALA A 41 -9.84 8.91 -5.46
C ALA A 41 -8.61 8.53 -6.31
N ARG A 42 -7.94 7.41 -6.01
CA ARG A 42 -6.68 6.98 -6.65
C ARG A 42 -5.54 8.02 -6.54
N GLY A 43 -5.52 8.76 -5.44
CA GLY A 43 -4.48 9.74 -5.10
C GLY A 43 -3.35 9.15 -4.25
N HIS A 44 -2.36 9.99 -3.97
CA HIS A 44 -1.25 9.70 -3.08
C HIS A 44 -1.24 10.68 -1.90
N CYS A 45 -0.77 10.22 -0.74
CA CYS A 45 -0.69 11.04 0.48
C CYS A 45 0.75 11.23 0.93
N LEU A 46 1.05 12.42 1.43
CA LEU A 46 2.28 12.71 2.17
C LEU A 46 1.98 12.78 3.67
N LEU A 47 2.56 11.87 4.45
CA LEU A 47 2.33 11.78 5.90
C LEU A 47 3.47 12.44 6.69
N VAL A 48 3.31 13.72 6.99
CA VAL A 48 4.24 14.48 7.84
C VAL A 48 3.86 14.35 9.31
N GLY A 49 4.84 14.10 10.17
CA GLY A 49 4.62 13.95 11.60
C GLY A 49 5.88 13.44 12.30
N VAL A 50 5.95 13.59 13.62
CA VAL A 50 7.11 13.14 14.40
C VAL A 50 7.23 11.61 14.38
N PRO A 51 8.46 11.07 14.55
CA PRO A 51 8.66 9.63 14.70
C PRO A 51 7.83 9.06 15.85
N GLY A 52 7.35 7.83 15.70
CA GLY A 52 6.59 7.13 16.74
C GLY A 52 5.07 7.36 16.73
N LEU A 53 4.52 8.17 15.82
CA LEU A 53 3.06 8.36 15.66
C LEU A 53 2.36 7.22 14.90
N ALA A 54 2.87 6.00 15.01
CA ALA A 54 2.27 4.81 14.44
C ALA A 54 1.95 4.89 12.92
N LYS A 55 2.65 5.72 12.13
CA LYS A 55 2.40 5.87 10.68
C LYS A 55 2.49 4.53 9.94
N THR A 56 3.55 3.75 10.23
CA THR A 56 3.73 2.41 9.66
C THR A 56 2.61 1.47 10.08
N LEU A 57 2.20 1.51 11.35
CA LEU A 57 1.11 0.68 11.87
C LEU A 57 -0.22 1.06 11.20
N LEU A 58 -0.51 2.35 11.05
CA LEU A 58 -1.70 2.86 10.39
C LEU A 58 -1.83 2.35 8.96
N ILE A 59 -0.79 2.54 8.14
CA ILE A 59 -0.84 2.10 6.73
C ILE A 59 -0.92 0.57 6.64
N ARG A 60 -0.19 -0.16 7.50
CA ARG A 60 -0.28 -1.63 7.55
C ARG A 60 -1.67 -2.10 7.96
N THR A 61 -2.26 -1.54 9.01
CA THR A 61 -3.62 -1.89 9.46
C THR A 61 -4.64 -1.62 8.35
N LEU A 62 -4.56 -0.45 7.70
CA LEU A 62 -5.43 -0.12 6.57
C LEU A 62 -5.32 -1.16 5.44
N SER A 63 -4.10 -1.56 5.08
CA SER A 63 -3.89 -2.59 4.04
C SER A 63 -4.46 -3.96 4.42
N GLN A 64 -4.37 -4.35 5.69
CA GLN A 64 -4.89 -5.62 6.18
C GLN A 64 -6.42 -5.64 6.20
N VAL A 65 -7.04 -4.55 6.66
CA VAL A 65 -8.51 -4.43 6.72
C VAL A 65 -9.13 -4.46 5.32
N LEU A 66 -8.42 -3.92 4.31
CA LEU A 66 -8.87 -3.89 2.92
C LEU A 66 -8.40 -5.09 2.07
N ASP A 67 -7.66 -6.04 2.66
CA ASP A 67 -7.02 -7.17 1.95
C ASP A 67 -6.18 -6.73 0.73
N LEU A 68 -5.36 -5.70 0.94
CA LEU A 68 -4.51 -5.10 -0.09
C LEU A 68 -3.06 -5.51 0.08
N LYS A 69 -2.37 -5.79 -1.04
CA LYS A 69 -0.92 -6.01 -1.01
C LYS A 69 -0.22 -4.75 -0.54
N PHE A 70 0.56 -4.89 0.53
CA PHE A 70 1.34 -3.82 1.13
C PHE A 70 2.83 -4.07 1.00
N ASN A 71 3.56 -3.03 0.60
CA ASN A 71 5.02 -3.01 0.65
C ASN A 71 5.52 -1.74 1.32
N ARG A 72 6.66 -1.86 2.00
CA ARG A 72 7.40 -0.71 2.56
C ARG A 72 8.72 -0.57 1.82
N ILE A 73 9.01 0.63 1.34
CA ILE A 73 10.28 1.01 0.74
C ILE A 73 10.95 1.99 1.70
N GLN A 74 12.09 1.59 2.26
CA GLN A 74 12.94 2.49 3.04
C GLN A 74 13.86 3.21 2.06
N PHE A 75 13.80 4.54 2.04
CA PHE A 75 14.74 5.34 1.30
C PHE A 75 16.08 5.36 2.03
N THR A 76 17.13 5.07 1.27
CA THR A 76 18.53 5.18 1.67
C THR A 76 19.25 5.93 0.54
N PRO A 77 20.36 6.63 0.84
CA PRO A 77 21.09 7.39 -0.18
C PRO A 77 21.61 6.50 -1.32
N ASP A 78 21.76 5.19 -1.08
CA ASP A 78 22.28 4.21 -2.03
C ASP A 78 21.19 3.51 -2.85
N LEU A 79 19.91 3.77 -2.55
CA LEU A 79 18.79 3.08 -3.20
C LEU A 79 18.74 3.43 -4.69
N MET A 80 18.86 2.42 -5.57
CA MET A 80 18.78 2.63 -7.01
C MET A 80 17.33 2.56 -7.51
N PRO A 81 16.98 3.23 -8.63
CA PRO A 81 15.66 3.10 -9.23
C PRO A 81 15.24 1.65 -9.51
N SER A 82 16.19 0.80 -9.93
CA SER A 82 15.96 -0.64 -10.15
C SER A 82 15.57 -1.39 -8.88
N ASP A 83 15.97 -0.93 -7.69
CA ASP A 83 15.57 -1.54 -6.42
C ASP A 83 14.10 -1.25 -6.09
N ILE A 84 13.51 -0.22 -6.71
CA ILE A 84 12.10 0.17 -6.55
C ILE A 84 11.24 -0.43 -7.68
N THR A 85 11.69 -0.28 -8.93
CA THR A 85 10.96 -0.73 -10.11
C THR A 85 11.19 -2.20 -10.42
N GLY A 86 12.25 -2.83 -9.93
CA GLY A 86 12.62 -4.18 -10.32
C GLY A 86 13.71 -4.22 -11.38
N THR A 87 14.16 -5.44 -11.68
CA THR A 87 15.34 -5.69 -12.51
C THR A 87 15.15 -6.92 -13.39
N GLU A 88 15.85 -6.95 -14.52
CA GLU A 88 15.92 -8.14 -15.38
C GLU A 88 17.07 -9.03 -14.94
N ILE A 89 16.76 -10.31 -14.69
CA ILE A 89 17.76 -11.33 -14.37
C ILE A 89 17.85 -12.34 -15.50
N ILE A 90 19.04 -12.92 -15.68
CA ILE A 90 19.23 -14.05 -16.60
C ILE A 90 19.01 -15.34 -15.79
N GLU A 91 17.99 -16.09 -16.17
CA GLU A 91 17.71 -17.43 -15.65
C GLU A 91 18.19 -18.47 -16.67
N GLU A 92 19.07 -19.37 -16.23
CA GLU A 92 19.58 -20.46 -17.07
C GLU A 92 18.78 -21.73 -16.79
N ASN A 93 18.19 -22.30 -17.83
CA ASN A 93 17.46 -23.56 -17.70
C ASN A 93 18.45 -24.71 -17.52
N THR A 94 18.44 -25.33 -16.34
CA THR A 94 19.41 -26.35 -15.91
C THR A 94 19.39 -27.62 -16.76
N SER A 95 18.32 -27.86 -17.53
CA SER A 95 18.17 -29.04 -18.39
C SER A 95 18.55 -28.77 -19.85
N THR A 96 18.52 -27.51 -20.31
CA THR A 96 18.71 -27.16 -21.73
C THR A 96 19.88 -26.19 -21.98
N GLY A 97 20.43 -25.57 -20.93
CA GLY A 97 21.47 -24.54 -21.03
C GLY A 97 20.99 -23.22 -21.65
N ALA A 98 19.69 -23.10 -21.95
CA ALA A 98 19.13 -21.89 -22.54
C ALA A 98 19.09 -20.76 -21.51
N LYS A 99 19.60 -19.59 -21.89
CA LYS A 99 19.53 -18.36 -21.11
C LYS A 99 18.26 -17.59 -21.47
N THR A 100 17.45 -17.29 -20.47
CA THR A 100 16.23 -16.50 -20.62
C THR A 100 16.30 -15.26 -19.74
N PHE A 101 15.84 -14.12 -20.26
CA PHE A 101 15.68 -12.90 -19.46
C PHE A 101 14.32 -12.94 -18.76
N LYS A 102 14.33 -12.69 -17.45
CA LYS A 102 13.14 -12.70 -16.60
C LYS A 102 13.10 -11.43 -15.77
N PHE A 103 11.99 -10.72 -15.85
CA PHE A 103 11.78 -9.51 -15.04
C PHE A 103 11.31 -9.88 -13.64
N ILE A 104 12.04 -9.39 -12.63
CA ILE A 104 11.67 -9.48 -11.22
C ILE A 104 11.08 -8.15 -10.80
N HIS A 105 9.80 -8.17 -10.42
CA HIS A 105 9.07 -6.99 -9.99
C HIS A 105 9.67 -6.42 -8.69
N GLY A 106 9.91 -5.12 -8.68
CA GLY A 106 10.34 -4.40 -7.49
C GLY A 106 9.22 -4.20 -6.46
N PRO A 107 9.55 -3.62 -5.29
CA PRO A 107 8.59 -3.42 -4.20
C PRO A 107 7.47 -2.43 -4.53
N VAL A 108 7.60 -1.62 -5.59
CA VAL A 108 6.52 -0.70 -6.03
C VAL A 108 5.26 -1.44 -6.53
N PHE A 109 5.39 -2.72 -6.90
CA PHE A 109 4.27 -3.54 -7.39
C PHE A 109 3.41 -4.09 -6.24
N ALA A 110 2.72 -3.17 -5.56
CA ALA A 110 1.77 -3.44 -4.49
C ALA A 110 0.53 -2.54 -4.65
N ASN A 111 -0.55 -2.83 -3.93
CA ASN A 111 -1.73 -1.95 -3.91
C ASN A 111 -1.47 -0.70 -3.05
N ILE A 112 -0.73 -0.88 -1.95
CA ILE A 112 -0.30 0.20 -1.05
C ILE A 112 1.21 0.10 -0.89
N VAL A 113 1.89 1.23 -1.12
CA VAL A 113 3.34 1.36 -0.91
C VAL A 113 3.57 2.46 0.13
N LEU A 114 4.23 2.11 1.23
CA LEU A 114 4.76 3.09 2.18
C LEU A 114 6.22 3.40 1.81
N ALA A 115 6.44 4.57 1.24
CA ALA A 115 7.77 5.14 1.07
C ALA A 115 8.16 5.90 2.35
N ASP A 116 9.18 5.41 3.05
CA ASP A 116 9.62 5.93 4.35
C ASP A 116 11.07 6.43 4.24
N GLU A 117 11.42 7.49 4.97
CA GLU A 117 12.75 8.15 4.93
C GLU A 117 13.74 7.57 5.95
#